data_AF-M1MFN2-F1
#
_entry.id   AF-M1MFN2-F1
#
_cell.length_a   1.000
_cell.length_b   1.000
_cell.length_c   1.000
_cell.angle_alpha   90.00
_cell.angle_beta   90.00
_cell.angle_gamma   90.00
#
_symmetry.space_group_name_H-M   'P 1'
#
loop_
_entity.id
_entity.type
_entity.pdbx_description
1 polymer ?
#
loop_
_entity_poly.entity_id
_entity_poly.type
_entity_poly.pdbx_seq_one_letter_code
_entity_poly.pdbx_strand_id
1 'polypeptide(L)' 'MEKVKVINQKICEMRQALLDLINEKPTLIDQEVVTASQELDKALNEYNNLLNKVDK' A
#
# COMPACT_ATOMS: atom_id res chain seq x y z
N MET A 1 16.16 -11.19 0.17
CA MET A 1 15.77 -10.34 -1.00
C MET A 1 14.47 -10.80 -1.67
N GLU A 2 14.22 -12.09 -1.86
CA GLU A 2 13.00 -12.57 -2.56
C GLU A 2 11.68 -12.22 -1.85
N LYS A 3 11.63 -12.35 -0.51
CA LYS A 3 10.48 -11.91 0.30
C LYS A 3 10.18 -10.41 0.16
N VAL A 4 11.22 -9.59 0.09
CA VAL A 4 11.10 -8.13 -0.09
C VAL A 4 10.50 -7.80 -1.45
N LYS A 5 10.90 -8.51 -2.52
CA LYS A 5 10.30 -8.36 -3.85
C LYS A 5 8.81 -8.70 -3.87
N VAL A 6 8.41 -9.80 -3.23
CA VAL A 6 6.99 -10.21 -3.15
C VAL A 6 6.15 -9.17 -2.40
N ILE A 7 6.67 -8.63 -1.30
CA ILE A 7 5.96 -7.59 -0.54
C ILE A 7 5.84 -6.29 -1.35
N ASN A 8 6.92 -5.90 -2.05
CA ASN A 8 6.90 -4.74 -2.93
C ASN A 8 5.86 -4.89 -4.05
N GLN A 9 5.77 -6.08 -4.66
CA GLN A 9 4.75 -6.35 -5.68
C GLN A 9 3.32 -6.21 -5.15
N LYS A 10 3.03 -6.73 -3.95
CA LYS A 10 1.72 -6.54 -3.30
C LYS A 10 1.42 -5.06 -3.00
N ILE A 11 2.43 -4.29 -2.59
CA ILE A 11 2.28 -2.83 -2.38
C ILE A 11 1.94 -2.12 -3.70
N CYS A 12 2.56 -2.53 -4.81
CA CYS A 12 2.21 -2.01 -6.13
C CYS A 12 0.78 -2.36 -6.53
N GLU A 13 0.32 -3.58 -6.28
CA GLU A 13 -1.07 -4.00 -6.54
C GLU A 13 -2.06 -3.19 -5.70
N MET A 14 -1.79 -2.99 -4.41
CA MET A 14 -2.63 -2.17 -3.52
C MET A 14 -2.66 -0.70 -3.96
N ARG A 15 -1.54 -0.15 -4.44
CA ARG A 15 -1.49 1.20 -5.02
C ARG A 15 -2.37 1.32 -6.25
N GLN A 16 -2.33 0.33 -7.14
CA GLN A 16 -3.15 0.34 -8.34
C GLN A 16 -4.63 0.28 -7.98
N ALA A 17 -5.01 -0.62 -7.08
CA ALA A 17 -6.40 -0.72 -6.61
C ALA A 17 -6.92 0.58 -5.96
N LEU A 18 -6.07 1.28 -5.19
CA LEU A 18 -6.42 2.57 -4.62
C LEU A 18 -6.61 3.65 -5.70
N LEU A 19 -5.75 3.67 -6.73
CA LEU A 19 -5.89 4.60 -7.85
C LEU A 19 -7.16 4.33 -8.66
N ASP A 20 -7.50 3.06 -8.88
CA ASP A 20 -8.72 2.67 -9.57
C ASP A 20 -9.95 3.12 -8.75
N LEU A 21 -9.96 2.89 -7.43
CA LEU A 21 -10.99 3.40 -6.53
C LEU A 21 -11.11 4.92 -6.56
N ILE A 22 -9.99 5.65 -6.58
CA ILE A 22 -9.97 7.11 -6.69
C ILE A 22 -10.61 7.57 -8.01
N ASN A 23 -10.35 6.86 -9.11
CA ASN A 23 -10.90 7.19 -10.43
C ASN A 23 -12.39 6.85 -10.55
N GLU A 24 -12.85 5.80 -9.87
CA GLU A 24 -14.26 5.39 -9.86
C GLU A 24 -15.14 6.24 -8.92
N LYS A 25 -14.56 6.81 -7.87
CA LYS A 25 -15.30 7.54 -6.85
C LYS A 25 -15.33 9.05 -7.14
N PRO A 26 -16.48 9.72 -6.93
CA PRO A 26 -16.60 11.16 -7.18
C PRO A 26 -15.79 12.01 -6.20
N THR A 27 -15.40 11.46 -5.05
CA THR A 27 -14.68 12.19 -4.01
C THR A 27 -13.62 11.32 -3.33
N LEU A 28 -12.44 11.90 -3.09
CA LEU A 28 -11.32 11.25 -2.38
C LEU A 28 -11.60 10.96 -0.90
N ILE A 29 -12.63 11.59 -0.32
CA ILE A 29 -13.06 11.39 1.07
C ILE A 29 -14.07 10.26 1.22
N ASP A 30 -14.35 9.53 0.14
CA ASP A 30 -15.19 8.34 0.22
C ASP A 30 -14.55 7.35 1.22
N GLN A 31 -15.39 6.78 2.08
CA GLN A 31 -14.93 5.91 3.16
C GLN A 31 -14.12 4.71 2.63
N GLU A 32 -14.43 4.23 1.43
CA GLU A 32 -13.72 3.13 0.79
C GLU A 32 -12.31 3.56 0.35
N VAL A 33 -12.20 4.76 -0.26
CA VAL A 33 -10.91 5.35 -0.65
C VAL A 33 -10.03 5.61 0.59
N VAL A 34 -10.62 6.17 1.64
CA VAL A 34 -9.91 6.46 2.89
C VAL A 34 -9.42 5.16 3.54
N THR A 35 -10.27 4.14 3.59
CA THR A 35 -9.92 2.83 4.18
C THR A 35 -8.80 2.16 3.39
N ALA A 36 -8.93 2.09 2.06
CA ALA A 36 -7.90 1.53 1.18
C ALA A 36 -6.57 2.27 1.28
N SER A 37 -6.60 3.61 1.40
CA SER A 37 -5.40 4.43 1.63
C SER A 37 -4.72 4.11 2.95
N GLN A 38 -5.49 3.94 4.04
CA GLN A 38 -4.94 3.62 5.35
C GLN A 38 -4.33 2.22 5.41
N GLU A 39 -4.90 1.25 4.71
CA GLU A 39 -4.35 -0.10 4.60
C GLU A 39 -3.05 -0.13 3.81
N LEU A 40 -2.97 0.63 2.71
CA LEU A 40 -1.74 0.81 1.95
C LEU A 40 -0.63 1.44 2.81
N ASP A 41 -0.95 2.46 3.60
CA ASP A 41 0.01 3.11 4.50
C ASP A 41 0.55 2.13 5.56
N LYS A 42 -0.31 1.27 6.13
CA LYS A 42 0.14 0.23 7.06
C LYS A 42 1.11 -0.73 6.38
N ALA A 43 0.81 -1.20 5.18
CA ALA A 43 1.67 -2.11 4.42
C ALA A 43 3.03 -1.47 4.08
N LEU A 44 3.04 -0.19 3.72
CA LEU A 44 4.28 0.58 3.47
C LEU A 44 5.13 0.72 4.74
N ASN A 45 4.51 1.00 5.88
CA ASN A 45 5.19 1.11 7.16
C ASN A 45 5.80 -0.23 7.60
N GLU A 46 5.08 -1.33 7.42
CA GLU A 46 5.62 -2.67 7.69
C GLU A 46 6.79 -3.02 6.78
N TYR A 47 6.70 -2.70 5.48
CA TYR A 47 7.79 -2.88 4.54
C TYR A 47 9.04 -2.08 4.94
N ASN A 48 8.88 -0.81 5.29
CA ASN A 48 9.98 0.02 5.78
C ASN A 48 10.60 -0.54 7.08
N ASN A 49 9.77 -1.01 8.01
CA ASN A 49 10.24 -1.65 9.24
C ASN A 49 11.03 -2.94 8.95
N LEU A 50 10.63 -3.72 7.95
CA LEU A 50 11.34 -4.92 7.53
C LEU A 50 12.68 -4.57 6.88
N LEU A 51 12.73 -3.55 6.02
CA LEU A 51 14.00 -3.07 5.44
C LEU A 51 14.97 -2.59 6.52
N ASN A 52 14.50 -1.78 7.47
CA ASN A 52 15.31 -1.29 8.59
C ASN A 52 15.85 -2.40 9.50
N LYS A 53 15.20 -3.57 9.52
CA LYS A 53 15.67 -4.76 10.26
C LYS A 53 16.68 -5.61 9.47
N VAL A 54 16.70 -5.48 8.15
CA VAL A 54 17.62 -6.21 7.26
C VAL A 54 18.94 -5.45 7.07
N ASP A 55 18.93 -4.13 7.22
CA ASP A 55 20.13 -3.27 7.17
C ASP A 55 20.92 -3.17 8.50
N LYS A 56 20.54 -3.92 9.55
CA LYS A 56 21.27 -4.06 10.81
C LYS A 56 21.93 -5.42 10.92
#